data_AF-X1S8Z2-F1
#
_entry.id   AF-X1S8Z2-F1
#
_cell.length_a   1.000
_cell.length_b   1.000
_cell.length_c   1.000
_cell.angle_alpha   90.00
_cell.angle_beta   90.00
_cell.angle_gamma   90.00
#
_symmetry.space_group_name_H-M   'P 1'
#
loop_
_entity.id
_entity.type
_entity.pdbx_description
1 polymer ?
#
loop_
_entity_poly.entity_id
_entity_poly.type
_entity_poly.pdbx_seq_one_letter_code
_entity_poly.pdbx_strand_id
1 'polypeptide(L)' 'MPLPKEVLETIKKRLDEAEEAVKSVEDVLADMRVTGIGVGEQEEKLKAAKADLRKLRLFYDRQVKKAV' A
#
# COMPACT_ATOMS: atom_id res chain seq x y z
N MET A 1 -21.58 -4.85 -10.16
CA MET A 1 -21.02 -5.89 -11.06
C MET A 1 -19.59 -6.15 -10.63
N PRO A 2 -19.13 -7.42 -10.61
CA PRO A 2 -17.72 -7.73 -10.34
C PRO A 2 -16.83 -7.18 -11.45
N LEU A 3 -15.61 -6.77 -11.11
CA LEU A 3 -14.62 -6.32 -12.09
C LEU A 3 -14.14 -7.49 -12.97
N PRO A 4 -13.74 -7.23 -14.23
CA PRO A 4 -13.11 -8.23 -15.08
C PRO A 4 -11.82 -8.79 -14.45
N LYS A 5 -11.53 -10.09 -14.68
CA LYS A 5 -10.35 -10.76 -14.11
C LYS A 5 -9.03 -10.08 -14.46
N GLU A 6 -8.87 -9.61 -15.70
CA GLU A 6 -7.68 -8.87 -16.16
C GLU A 6 -7.44 -7.58 -15.35
N VAL A 7 -8.53 -6.89 -15.00
CA VAL A 7 -8.48 -5.67 -14.17
C VAL A 7 -8.10 -6.03 -12.74
N LEU A 8 -8.63 -7.14 -12.20
CA LEU A 8 -8.26 -7.64 -10.87
C LEU A 8 -6.78 -8.03 -10.80
N GLU A 9 -6.23 -8.70 -11.82
CA GLU A 9 -4.80 -9.03 -11.88
C GLU A 9 -3.93 -7.77 -11.92
N THR A 10 -4.35 -6.77 -12.70
CA THR A 10 -3.65 -5.47 -12.76
C THR A 10 -3.68 -4.75 -11.41
N ILE A 11 -4.84 -4.72 -10.74
CA ILE A 11 -4.99 -4.13 -9.40
C ILE A 11 -4.11 -4.87 -8.39
N LYS A 12 -4.09 -6.20 -8.43
CA LYS A 12 -3.24 -7.01 -7.54
C LYS A 12 -1.77 -6.65 -7.72
N LYS A 13 -1.29 -6.62 -8.97
CA LYS A 13 0.10 -6.26 -9.27
C LYS A 13 0.45 -4.87 -8.73
N ARG A 14 -0.41 -3.88 -8.97
CA ARG A 14 -0.20 -2.51 -8.45
C ARG A 14 -0.25 -2.42 -6.93
N LEU A 15 -1.09 -3.23 -6.28
CA LEU A 15 -1.13 -3.31 -4.81
C LEU A 15 0.16 -3.89 -4.26
N ASP A 16 0.67 -4.96 -4.88
CA ASP A 16 1.92 -5.60 -4.46
C ASP A 16 3.12 -4.65 -4.69
N GLU A 17 3.18 -3.93 -5.82
CA GLU A 17 4.17 -2.87 -6.08
C GLU A 17 4.09 -1.72 -5.06
N ALA A 18 2.88 -1.32 -4.67
CA ALA A 18 2.67 -0.29 -3.65
C ALA A 18 3.10 -0.76 -2.25
N GLU A 19 2.92 -2.04 -1.92
CA GLU A 19 3.41 -2.62 -0.65
C GLU A 19 4.95 -2.63 -0.59
N GLU A 20 5.62 -2.95 -1.70
CA GLU A 20 7.08 -2.85 -1.80
C GLU A 20 7.57 -1.41 -1.66
N ALA A 21 6.91 -0.45 -2.33
CA ALA A 21 7.26 0.97 -2.22
C ALA A 21 7.10 1.48 -0.79
N VAL A 22 6.04 1.08 -0.08
CA VAL A 22 5.83 1.42 1.34
C VAL A 22 6.97 0.91 2.22
N LYS A 23 7.45 -0.33 2.00
CA LYS A 23 8.58 -0.88 2.75
C LYS A 23 9.87 -0.11 2.48
N SER A 24 10.15 0.21 1.21
CA SER A 24 11.33 1.01 0.87
C SER A 24 11.31 2.38 1.56
N VAL A 25 10.13 3.01 1.67
CA VAL A 25 9.99 4.27 2.42
C VAL A 25 10.20 4.05 3.93
N GLU A 26 9.74 2.95 4.51
CA GLU A 26 10.02 2.61 5.91
C GLU A 26 11.51 2.50 6.20
N ASP A 27 12.25 1.82 5.33
CA ASP A 27 13.69 1.62 5.49
C ASP A 27 14.42 2.97 5.42
N VAL A 28 14.06 3.83 4.46
CA VAL A 28 14.62 5.19 4.37
C VAL A 28 14.28 6.04 5.60
N LEU A 29 13.05 5.96 6.12
CA LEU A 29 12.69 6.71 7.33
C LEU A 29 13.42 6.17 8.57
N ALA A 30 13.68 4.86 8.64
CA ALA A 30 14.48 4.27 9.71
C ALA A 30 15.92 4.80 9.66
N ASP A 31 16.54 4.84 8.48
CA ASP A 31 17.88 5.40 8.28
C ASP A 31 17.93 6.89 8.65
N MET A 32 16.94 7.67 8.20
CA MET A 32 16.82 9.08 8.56
C MET A 32 16.67 9.29 10.06
N ARG A 33 15.92 8.43 10.76
CA ARG A 33 15.78 8.48 12.21
C ARG A 33 17.12 8.19 12.92
N VAL A 34 17.90 7.23 12.43
CA VAL A 34 19.23 6.92 12.96
C VAL A 34 20.21 8.09 12.80
N THR A 35 20.10 8.85 11.72
CA THR A 35 20.93 10.06 11.49
C THR A 35 20.46 11.29 12.28
N GLY A 36 19.40 11.17 13.09
CA GLY A 36 18.88 12.27 13.92
C GLY A 36 18.01 13.27 13.15
N ILE A 37 17.61 12.96 11.92
CA ILE A 37 16.69 13.79 11.13
C ILE A 37 15.26 13.56 11.63
N GLY A 38 14.53 14.66 11.86
CA GLY A 38 13.11 14.60 12.21
C GLY A 38 12.28 14.07 11.04
N VAL A 39 11.58 12.95 11.27
CA VAL A 39 10.78 12.24 10.25
C VAL A 39 9.27 12.24 10.53
N GLY A 40 8.81 13.02 11.50
CA GLY A 40 7.43 12.94 12.00
C GLY A 40 6.35 13.21 10.95
N GLU A 41 6.56 14.16 10.03
CA GLU A 41 5.59 14.44 8.96
C GLU A 41 5.53 13.28 7.95
N GLN A 42 6.69 12.71 7.63
CA GLN A 42 6.83 11.60 6.70
C GLN A 42 6.22 10.32 7.27
N GLU A 43 6.35 10.09 8.59
CA GLU A 43 5.72 8.96 9.29
C GLU A 43 4.20 9.07 9.28
N GLU A 44 3.62 10.25 9.51
CA GLU A 44 2.17 10.45 9.43
C GLU A 44 1.65 10.24 8.00
N LYS A 45 2.37 10.75 6.99
CA LYS A 45 2.04 10.49 5.58
C LYS A 45 2.12 8.99 5.24
N LEU A 46 3.15 8.31 5.73
CA LEU A 46 3.32 6.88 5.52
C LEU A 46 2.19 6.07 6.19
N LYS A 47 1.79 6.46 7.40
CA LYS A 47 0.67 5.85 8.12
C LYS A 47 -0.65 6.03 7.38
N ALA A 48 -0.90 7.21 6.82
CA ALA A 48 -2.07 7.46 5.97
C ALA A 48 -2.04 6.59 4.71
N ALA A 49 -0.90 6.55 4.00
CA ALA A 49 -0.72 5.71 2.82
C ALA A 49 -0.96 4.22 3.11
N LYS A 50 -0.44 3.71 4.24
CA LYS A 50 -0.70 2.34 4.70
C LYS A 50 -2.17 2.06 4.98
N ALA A 51 -2.87 3.03 5.59
CA ALA A 51 -4.29 2.91 5.86
C ALA A 51 -5.10 2.83 4.56
N ASP A 52 -4.76 3.65 3.56
CA ASP A 52 -5.42 3.63 2.26
C ASP A 52 -5.10 2.36 1.47
N LEU A 53 -3.86 1.87 1.51
CA LEU A 53 -3.47 0.60 0.91
C LEU A 53 -4.26 -0.57 1.51
N ARG A 54 -4.46 -0.60 2.83
CA ARG A 54 -5.34 -1.58 3.49
C ARG A 54 -6.78 -1.51 2.98
N LYS A 55 -7.36 -0.31 2.84
CA LYS A 55 -8.73 -0.15 2.30
C LYS A 55 -8.82 -0.67 0.87
N LEU A 56 -7.82 -0.38 0.04
CA LEU A 56 -7.76 -0.85 -1.35
C LEU A 56 -7.61 -2.37 -1.43
N ARG A 57 -6.80 -2.99 -0.55
CA ARG A 57 -6.69 -4.45 -0.45
C ARG A 57 -8.00 -5.10 -0.03
N LEU A 58 -8.68 -4.55 0.97
CA LEU A 58 -10.01 -5.02 1.38
C LEU A 58 -11.06 -4.89 0.27
N PHE A 59 -11.02 -3.81 -0.50
CA PHE A 59 -11.87 -3.65 -1.67
C PHE A 59 -11.57 -4.70 -2.73
N TYR A 60 -10.29 -4.90 -3.05
CA TYR A 60 -9.83 -5.94 -3.96
C TYR A 60 -10.32 -7.33 -3.54
N ASP A 61 -10.10 -7.72 -2.28
CA ASP A 61 -10.52 -9.02 -1.74
C ASP A 61 -12.04 -9.22 -1.86
N ARG A 62 -12.83 -8.16 -1.64
CA ARG A 62 -14.29 -8.18 -1.82
C ARG A 62 -14.67 -8.32 -3.29
N GLN A 63 -13.94 -7.72 -4.22
CA GLN A 63 -14.20 -7.86 -5.65
C GLN A 63 -13.83 -9.26 -6.14
N VAL A 64 -12.71 -9.82 -5.69
CA VAL A 64 -12.31 -11.20 -5.98
C VAL A 64 -13.39 -12.16 -5.51
N LYS A 65 -13.86 -12.04 -4.26
CA LYS A 65 -14.95 -12.89 -3.71
C LYS A 65 -16.27 -12.82 -4.48
N LYS A 66 -16.51 -11.72 -5.21
CA LYS A 66 -17.72 -11.55 -6.05
C LYS A 66 -17.52 -11.99 -7.50
N ALA A 67 -16.28 -12.17 -7.91
CA ALA A 67 -15.90 -12.61 -9.26
C ALA A 67 -15.68 -14.14 -9.34
N VAL A 68 -15.60 -14.81 -8.18
CA VAL A 68 -15.70 -16.27 -7.98
C VAL A 68 -17.17 -16.63 -7.89
#